data_AF-W2LJE1-F1
#
_entry.id   AF-W2LJE1-F1
#
_cell.length_a   1.000
_cell.length_b   1.000
_cell.length_c   1.000
_cell.angle_alpha   90.00
_cell.angle_beta   90.00
_cell.angle_gamma   90.00
#
_symmetry.space_group_name_H-M   'P 1'
#
loop_
_entity.id
_entity.type
_entity.pdbx_description
1 polymer ?
#
loop_
_entity_poly.entity_id
_entity_poly.type
_entity_poly.pdbx_seq_one_letter_code
_entity_poly.pdbx_strand_id
1 'polypeptide(L)'
;MFISFREEFSGGWNLWLGDEEVTSLTPELKQELPAMAFDEKAEMFFSLVWSNKTRDSSARDITQILDGVDVFVERVTGLSLYDNKLAQGSTSRIQTVTKVDDPEPEIESSTLKAPGCGSIITDYSP
;
A
#
# COMPACT_ATOMS: atom_id res chain seq x y z
N MET A 1 -3.34 4.12 -3.47
CA MET A 1 -4.74 3.76 -3.16
C MET A 1 -4.67 2.47 -2.35
N PHE A 2 -5.37 2.41 -1.21
CA PHE A 2 -5.13 1.36 -0.22
C PHE A 2 -6.27 0.35 -0.20
N ILE A 3 -5.96 -0.94 0.05
CA ILE A 3 -7.01 -1.94 0.29
C ILE A 3 -7.64 -1.68 1.65
N SER A 4 -8.83 -1.09 1.70
CA SER A 4 -9.56 -0.83 2.95
C SER A 4 -10.02 -2.11 3.62
N PHE A 5 -10.73 -2.94 2.86
CA PHE A 5 -11.11 -4.29 3.29
C PHE A 5 -11.50 -5.13 2.08
N ARG A 6 -11.60 -6.44 2.32
CA ARG A 6 -11.96 -7.44 1.31
C ARG A 6 -13.23 -8.15 1.73
N GLU A 7 -14.13 -8.32 0.78
CA GLU A 7 -15.43 -8.97 0.98
C GLU A 7 -15.57 -10.15 0.01
N GLU A 8 -15.78 -11.36 0.56
CA GLU A 8 -15.92 -12.58 -0.24
C GLU A 8 -17.30 -12.67 -0.89
N PHE A 9 -17.37 -13.17 -2.11
CA PHE A 9 -18.61 -13.60 -2.74
C PHE A 9 -18.41 -14.89 -3.53
N SER A 10 -19.51 -15.49 -4.00
CA SER A 10 -19.46 -16.72 -4.81
C SER A 10 -18.68 -16.52 -6.12
N GLY A 11 -17.40 -16.88 -6.10
CA GLY A 11 -16.52 -16.86 -7.27
C GLY A 11 -15.46 -15.75 -7.29
N GLY A 12 -15.29 -15.00 -6.21
CA GLY A 12 -14.28 -13.94 -6.14
C GLY A 12 -14.31 -13.09 -4.88
N TRP A 13 -13.68 -11.93 -4.97
CA TRP A 13 -13.58 -10.93 -3.90
C TRP A 13 -13.95 -9.55 -4.41
N ASN A 14 -14.70 -8.79 -3.61
CA ASN A 14 -14.80 -7.35 -3.76
C ASN A 14 -13.70 -6.69 -2.93
N LEU A 15 -12.88 -5.88 -3.58
CA LEU A 15 -11.82 -5.12 -2.98
C LEU A 15 -12.30 -3.68 -2.84
N TRP A 16 -12.48 -3.25 -1.61
CA TRP A 16 -12.89 -1.88 -1.31
C TRP A 16 -11.64 -1.06 -1.06
N LEU A 17 -11.45 -0.02 -1.88
CA LEU A 17 -10.22 0.76 -1.93
C LEU A 17 -10.46 2.19 -1.46
N GLY A 18 -9.57 2.69 -0.62
CA GLY A 18 -9.60 4.05 -0.08
C GLY A 18 -8.51 4.93 -0.68
N ASP A 19 -8.80 6.22 -0.80
CA ASP A 19 -7.80 7.23 -1.21
C ASP A 19 -6.75 7.47 -0.12
N GLU A 20 -7.16 7.40 1.16
CA GLU A 20 -6.29 7.54 2.33
C GLU A 20 -5.90 6.19 2.93
N GLU A 21 -4.82 6.18 3.70
CA GLU A 21 -4.32 4.98 4.38
C GLU A 21 -5.36 4.50 5.39
N VAL A 22 -5.73 3.23 5.32
CA VAL A 22 -6.80 2.56 6.11
C VAL A 22 -6.59 2.67 7.62
N THR A 23 -5.37 3.02 8.03
CA THR A 23 -4.99 3.37 9.40
C THR A 23 -5.76 4.57 9.93
N SER A 24 -6.33 5.43 9.08
CA SER A 24 -7.20 6.54 9.47
C SER A 24 -8.65 6.15 9.76
N LEU A 25 -9.11 4.96 9.32
CA LEU A 25 -10.47 4.49 9.62
C LEU A 25 -10.59 4.08 11.10
N THR A 26 -11.66 4.51 11.75
CA THR A 26 -11.92 4.19 13.15
C THR A 26 -12.17 2.68 13.34
N PRO A 27 -11.80 2.10 14.50
CA PRO A 27 -12.06 0.68 14.79
C PRO A 27 -13.54 0.30 14.73
N GLU A 28 -14.44 1.24 15.07
CA GLU A 28 -15.89 1.07 14.98
C GLU A 28 -16.31 0.95 13.52
N LEU A 29 -15.84 1.85 12.66
CA LEU A 29 -16.14 1.81 11.23
C LEU A 29 -15.62 0.50 10.61
N LYS A 30 -14.40 0.07 10.97
CA LYS A 30 -13.85 -1.23 10.49
C LYS A 30 -14.73 -2.43 10.84
N GLN A 31 -15.42 -2.41 11.98
CA GLN A 31 -16.34 -3.46 12.38
C GLN A 31 -17.69 -3.39 11.66
N GLU A 32 -18.15 -2.18 11.35
CA GLU A 32 -19.43 -1.95 10.65
C GLU A 32 -19.32 -2.19 9.14
N LEU A 33 -18.16 -1.91 8.54
CA LEU A 33 -17.96 -1.99 7.09
C LEU A 33 -18.42 -3.32 6.47
N PRO A 34 -18.10 -4.51 7.00
CA PRO A 34 -18.61 -5.77 6.44
C PRO A 34 -20.14 -5.85 6.41
N ALA A 35 -20.82 -5.32 7.43
CA ALA A 35 -22.27 -5.38 7.59
C ALA A 35 -23.03 -4.27 6.82
N MET A 36 -22.33 -3.24 6.36
CA MET A 36 -22.88 -2.10 5.66
C MET A 36 -23.42 -2.48 4.26
N ALA A 37 -24.43 -1.76 3.77
CA ALA A 37 -24.96 -1.98 2.43
C ALA A 37 -23.94 -1.60 1.34
N PHE A 38 -24.08 -2.17 0.15
CA PHE A 38 -23.18 -1.90 -0.97
C PHE A 38 -23.12 -0.41 -1.32
N ASP A 39 -24.27 0.25 -1.40
CA ASP A 39 -24.35 1.66 -1.81
C ASP A 39 -23.63 2.58 -0.81
N GLU A 40 -23.83 2.33 0.49
CA GLU A 40 -23.13 3.05 1.57
C GLU A 40 -21.60 2.83 1.51
N LYS A 41 -21.15 1.60 1.22
CA LYS A 41 -19.72 1.32 0.97
C LYS A 41 -19.20 2.08 -0.25
N ALA A 42 -19.98 2.11 -1.34
CA ALA A 42 -19.61 2.74 -2.61
C ALA A 42 -19.56 4.28 -2.52
N GLU A 43 -20.32 4.90 -1.62
CA GLU A 43 -20.20 6.32 -1.32
C GLU A 43 -18.84 6.67 -0.69
N MET A 44 -18.22 5.73 0.04
CA MET A 44 -16.96 5.97 0.74
C MET A 44 -15.74 5.47 -0.04
N PHE A 45 -15.84 4.32 -0.71
CA PHE A 45 -14.71 3.60 -1.29
C PHE A 45 -14.90 3.31 -2.79
N PHE A 46 -13.80 3.00 -3.48
CA PHE A 46 -13.83 2.42 -4.82
C PHE A 46 -13.96 0.89 -4.72
N SER A 47 -14.65 0.25 -5.68
CA SER A 47 -14.88 -1.20 -5.63
C SER A 47 -14.23 -1.92 -6.83
N LEU A 48 -13.25 -2.79 -6.59
CA LEU A 48 -12.71 -3.67 -7.61
C LEU A 48 -13.15 -5.11 -7.40
N VAL A 49 -13.71 -5.71 -8.45
CA VAL A 49 -14.07 -7.13 -8.48
C VAL A 49 -12.86 -7.93 -8.89
N TRP A 50 -12.46 -8.88 -8.05
CA TRP A 50 -11.42 -9.85 -8.32
C TRP A 50 -12.04 -11.24 -8.52
N SER A 51 -12.07 -11.73 -9.77
CA SER A 51 -12.61 -13.06 -10.07
C SER A 51 -11.54 -14.14 -10.03
N ASN A 52 -11.88 -15.28 -9.41
CA ASN A 52 -10.99 -16.46 -9.43
C ASN A 52 -10.92 -17.14 -10.81
N LYS A 53 -11.85 -16.85 -11.74
CA LYS A 53 -11.95 -17.52 -13.05
C LYS A 53 -11.02 -16.93 -14.12
N THR A 54 -10.62 -15.68 -13.99
CA THR A 54 -9.87 -14.93 -15.02
C THR A 54 -8.48 -14.51 -14.54
N ARG A 55 -7.93 -15.22 -13.56
CA ARG A 55 -6.63 -14.87 -12.98
C ARG A 55 -5.50 -15.30 -13.91
N ASP A 56 -4.56 -14.39 -14.11
CA ASP A 56 -3.25 -14.73 -14.66
C ASP A 56 -2.52 -15.65 -13.66
N SER A 57 -1.86 -16.71 -14.15
CA SER A 57 -1.07 -17.63 -13.32
C SER A 57 0.05 -16.95 -12.54
N SER A 58 0.51 -15.78 -12.99
CA SER A 58 1.53 -14.97 -12.34
C SER A 58 0.98 -13.96 -11.32
N ALA A 59 -0.35 -13.79 -11.23
CA ALA A 59 -0.97 -12.88 -10.28
C ALA A 59 -0.86 -13.43 -8.85
N ARG A 60 -0.45 -12.56 -7.90
CA ARG A 60 -0.43 -12.88 -6.47
C ARG A 60 -1.81 -13.26 -5.96
N ASP A 61 -1.85 -14.09 -4.92
CA ASP A 61 -3.12 -14.41 -4.28
C ASP A 61 -3.65 -13.23 -3.50
N ILE A 62 -4.90 -12.86 -3.76
CA ILE A 62 -5.52 -11.68 -3.18
C ILE A 62 -5.70 -11.83 -1.67
N THR A 63 -5.83 -13.07 -1.20
CA THR A 63 -5.88 -13.40 0.23
C THR A 63 -4.56 -13.10 0.95
N GLN A 64 -3.43 -13.10 0.24
CA GLN A 64 -2.10 -12.83 0.78
C GLN A 64 -1.76 -11.34 0.89
N ILE A 65 -2.53 -10.46 0.25
CA ILE A 65 -2.33 -9.00 0.34
C ILE A 65 -3.13 -8.47 1.53
N LEU A 66 -2.48 -7.94 2.55
CA LEU A 66 -3.15 -7.46 3.76
C LEU A 66 -3.98 -6.19 3.51
N ASP A 67 -4.99 -6.00 4.34
CA ASP A 67 -5.74 -4.74 4.40
C ASP A 67 -4.80 -3.64 4.93
N GLY A 68 -4.97 -2.41 4.45
CA GLY A 68 -4.08 -1.28 4.74
C GLY A 68 -2.86 -1.16 3.82
N VAL A 69 -2.64 -2.11 2.93
CA VAL A 69 -1.50 -2.07 1.99
C VAL A 69 -1.81 -1.13 0.82
N ASP A 70 -0.83 -0.29 0.47
CA ASP A 70 -0.89 0.52 -0.74
C ASP A 70 -0.69 -0.36 -1.97
N VAL A 71 -1.57 -0.19 -2.95
CA VAL A 71 -1.60 -1.04 -4.13
C VAL A 71 -1.63 -0.24 -5.43
N PHE A 72 -0.99 -0.83 -6.42
CA PHE A 72 -1.07 -0.42 -7.81
C PHE A 72 -1.89 -1.44 -8.61
N VAL A 73 -2.84 -0.93 -9.39
CA VAL A 73 -3.72 -1.74 -10.23
C VAL A 73 -3.34 -1.52 -11.69
N GLU A 74 -2.87 -2.57 -12.36
CA GLU A 74 -2.30 -2.43 -13.71
C GLU A 74 -3.38 -2.32 -14.79
N ARG A 75 -4.48 -3.09 -14.66
CA ARG A 75 -5.56 -3.12 -15.65
C ARG A 75 -6.91 -3.31 -14.98
N VAL A 76 -7.82 -2.38 -15.23
CA VAL A 76 -9.23 -2.48 -14.84
C VAL A 76 -10.10 -2.57 -16.09
N THR A 77 -10.96 -3.57 -16.17
CA THR A 77 -11.95 -3.78 -17.22
C THR A 77 -13.36 -3.57 -16.66
N GLY A 78 -14.33 -3.23 -17.51
CA GLY A 78 -15.71 -3.01 -17.06
C GLY A 78 -15.87 -1.80 -16.13
N LEU A 79 -15.06 -0.76 -16.34
CA LEU A 79 -15.12 0.49 -15.58
C LEU A 79 -16.52 1.10 -15.67
N SER A 80 -17.13 1.30 -14.51
CA SER A 80 -18.38 2.04 -14.33
C SER A 80 -18.13 3.24 -13.42
N LEU A 81 -18.82 4.34 -13.72
CA LEU A 81 -18.76 5.58 -12.97
C LEU A 81 -19.93 5.57 -11.99
N TYR A 82 -19.65 5.48 -10.70
CA TYR A 82 -20.66 5.54 -9.65
C TYR A 82 -20.42 6.81 -8.84
N ASP A 83 -21.42 7.68 -8.79
CA ASP A 83 -21.42 8.95 -8.05
C ASP A 83 -20.09 9.76 -8.14
N ASN A 84 -19.62 9.98 -9.37
CA ASN A 84 -18.37 10.71 -9.67
C ASN A 84 -17.07 10.05 -9.18
N LYS A 85 -17.12 8.84 -8.62
CA LYS A 85 -15.94 8.03 -8.27
C LYS A 85 -15.62 7.05 -9.39
N LEU A 86 -14.41 7.17 -9.94
CA LEU A 86 -13.94 6.43 -11.12
C LEU A 86 -13.13 5.19 -10.71
N ALA A 87 -13.77 4.11 -10.24
CA ALA A 87 -13.17 2.76 -10.22
C ALA A 87 -14.14 1.66 -9.71
N GLN A 88 -15.33 1.52 -10.31
CA GLN A 88 -16.05 0.24 -10.22
C GLN A 88 -15.66 -0.63 -11.40
N GLY A 89 -15.03 -1.79 -11.20
CA GLY A 89 -14.63 -2.64 -12.33
C GLY A 89 -13.95 -3.94 -11.94
N SER A 90 -13.65 -4.79 -12.91
CA SER A 90 -12.92 -6.03 -12.72
C SER A 90 -11.43 -5.80 -12.92
N THR A 91 -10.58 -6.39 -12.07
CA THR A 91 -9.13 -6.36 -12.26
C THR A 91 -8.55 -7.76 -12.37
N SER A 92 -7.53 -7.90 -13.22
CA SER A 92 -6.81 -9.16 -13.42
C SER A 92 -5.48 -9.22 -12.66
N ARG A 93 -4.95 -8.08 -12.20
CA ARG A 93 -3.64 -8.00 -11.53
C ARG A 93 -3.54 -6.80 -10.59
N ILE A 94 -3.07 -7.08 -9.37
CA ILE A 94 -2.75 -6.09 -8.34
C ILE A 94 -1.31 -6.31 -7.88
N GLN A 95 -0.57 -5.23 -7.67
CA GLN A 95 0.78 -5.24 -7.12
C GLN A 95 0.83 -4.38 -5.87
N THR A 96 1.47 -4.86 -4.82
CA THR A 96 1.71 -4.09 -3.60
C THR A 96 2.83 -3.09 -3.85
N VAL A 97 2.62 -1.83 -3.49
CA VAL A 97 3.68 -0.82 -3.54
C VAL A 97 4.52 -0.98 -2.28
N THR A 98 5.79 -1.35 -2.44
CA THR A 98 6.76 -1.24 -1.35
C THR A 98 7.24 0.20 -1.35
N LYS A 99 6.90 0.99 -0.32
CA LYS A 99 7.56 2.28 -0.10
C LYS A 99 9.06 1.97 0.02
N VAL A 100 9.84 2.43 -0.94
CA VAL A 100 11.30 2.41 -0.82
C VAL A 100 11.58 3.47 0.24
N ASP A 101 12.13 3.07 1.39
CA ASP A 101 12.55 4.03 2.41
C ASP A 101 13.41 5.10 1.71
N ASP A 102 13.05 6.37 1.92
CA ASP A 102 13.88 7.49 1.46
C ASP A 102 15.32 7.23 1.92
N PRO A 103 16.34 7.40 1.05
CA PRO A 103 17.71 7.31 1.51
C PRO A 103 17.88 8.27 2.68
N GLU A 104 18.28 7.74 3.85
CA GLU A 104 18.54 8.53 5.04
C GLU A 104 19.32 9.79 4.64
N PRO A 105 18.90 11.00 5.06
CA PRO A 105 19.63 12.21 4.71
C PRO A 105 21.07 12.03 5.19
N GLU A 106 22.02 12.16 4.25
CA GLU A 106 23.45 12.09 4.55
C GLU A 106 23.74 13.04 5.72
N ILE A 107 24.03 12.48 6.89
CA ILE A 107 24.42 13.24 8.06
C ILE A 107 25.77 13.86 7.69
N GLU A 108 25.79 15.15 7.37
CA GLU A 108 27.02 15.92 7.24
C GLU A 108 27.84 15.68 8.50
N SER A 109 28.92 14.93 8.34
CA SER A 109 29.85 14.61 9.42
C SER A 109 30.47 15.89 9.93
N SER A 110 29.88 16.43 11.00
CA SER A 110 30.46 17.48 11.80
C SER A 110 31.85 17.03 12.25
N THR A 111 32.88 17.58 11.62
CA THR A 111 34.28 17.37 11.97
C THR A 111 34.50 17.94 13.37
N LEU A 112 34.32 17.10 14.37
CA LEU A 112 34.68 17.35 15.76
C LEU A 112 36.20 17.57 15.81
N LYS A 113 36.59 18.80 16.15
CA LYS A 113 37.93 19.14 16.63
C LYS A 113 38.35 18.15 17.73
N ALA A 114 39.38 17.35 17.47
CA ALA A 114 40.04 16.57 18.51
C ALA A 114 40.87 17.51 19.42
N PRO A 115 40.74 17.44 20.76
CA PRO A 115 41.70 18.04 21.67
C PRO A 115 42.91 17.11 21.82
N GLY A 116 44.11 17.68 21.82
CA GLY A 116 45.36 16.93 21.80
C GLY A 116 45.68 16.16 23.07
N CYS A 117 46.45 15.08 22.92
CA CYS A 117 47.41 14.55 23.88
C CYS A 117 48.25 13.45 23.22
N GLY A 118 49.58 13.44 23.44
CA GLY A 118 50.37 12.19 23.39
C GLY A 118 51.42 12.04 22.28
N SER A 119 52.59 12.62 22.54
CA SER A 119 53.96 12.07 22.40
C SER A 119 54.43 11.25 21.18
N ILE A 120 55.45 11.83 20.52
CA ILE A 120 56.79 11.29 20.14
C ILE A 120 56.86 9.88 19.53
N ILE A 121 57.26 9.77 18.24
CA ILE A 121 58.30 8.83 17.76
C ILE A 121 59.06 9.47 16.58
N THR A 122 60.39 9.50 16.71
CA THR A 122 61.47 9.81 15.74
C THR A 122 61.43 8.95 14.47
N ASP A 123 61.77 9.52 13.31
CA ASP A 123 62.48 8.75 12.28
C ASP A 123 63.41 9.64 11.42
N TYR A 124 64.46 9.00 10.94
CA TYR A 124 65.75 9.53 10.50
C TYR A 124 65.77 9.95 9.01
N SER A 125 66.83 10.67 8.67
CA SER A 125 67.30 11.23 7.39
C SER A 125 67.11 10.43 6.09
N PRO A 126 67.22 11.10 4.91
CA PRO A 126 67.87 10.52 3.74
C PRO A 126 69.41 10.57 3.82
#